data_AF-A0A6C0KD82-F1
#
_entry.id   AF-A0A6C0KD82-F1
#
_cell.length_a   1.000
_cell.length_b   1.000
_cell.length_c   1.000
_cell.angle_alpha   90.00
_cell.angle_beta   90.00
_cell.angle_gamma   90.00
#
_symmetry.space_group_name_H-M   'P 1'
#
loop_
_entity.id
_entity.type
_entity.pdbx_description
1 polymer ?
#
loop_
_entity_poly.entity_id
_entity_poly.type
_entity_poly.pdbx_seq_one_letter_code
_entity_poly.pdbx_strand_id
1 'polypeptide(L)'
;MFQALFGKHKRSKRSFQIVNAKRGSKNVAADPGRYISATPSGAAKKMNTTICREKKIKGNCLLNITLRETTSGSRGKEYSYRTHRVRIPIEDRPTDLAFTPEFTTKAKSLRKKA
;
A
#
# COMPACT_ATOMS: atom_id res chain seq x y z
N MET A 1 6.45 25.04 24.16
CA MET A 1 5.58 25.23 22.98
C MET A 1 5.92 24.16 21.95
N PHE A 2 5.28 22.98 21.97
CA PHE A 2 5.41 21.97 20.91
C PHE A 2 4.01 21.49 20.53
N GLN A 3 3.53 22.07 19.44
CA GLN A 3 2.26 21.76 18.80
C GLN A 3 2.47 20.55 17.88
N ALA A 4 1.68 19.50 18.05
CA ALA A 4 0.99 18.79 16.97
C ALA A 4 0.27 17.55 17.52
N LEU A 5 -0.92 17.78 18.09
CA LEU A 5 -1.95 16.76 18.15
C LEU A 5 -2.34 16.42 16.70
N PHE A 6 -1.78 15.36 16.12
CA PHE A 6 -2.30 14.79 14.88
C PHE A 6 -3.66 14.12 15.16
N GLY A 7 -4.69 14.96 15.37
CA GLY A 7 -6.08 14.54 15.33
C GLY A 7 -6.35 13.92 13.97
N LYS A 8 -6.48 12.60 13.92
CA LYS A 8 -6.82 11.84 12.72
C LYS A 8 -8.19 12.29 12.22
N HIS A 9 -8.24 13.30 11.35
CA HIS A 9 -9.46 13.66 10.64
C HIS A 9 -10.00 12.41 9.94
N LYS A 10 -11.26 12.06 10.21
CA LYS A 10 -11.95 10.88 9.71
C LYS A 10 -12.19 11.06 8.20
N ARG A 11 -11.14 10.86 7.39
CA ARG A 11 -11.24 10.98 5.93
C ARG A 11 -12.23 9.95 5.41
N SER A 12 -13.05 10.36 4.44
CA SER A 12 -13.99 9.46 3.76
C SER A 12 -13.26 8.22 3.22
N LYS A 13 -13.79 7.04 3.57
CA LYS A 13 -13.22 5.75 3.18
C LYS A 13 -13.59 5.47 1.72
N ARG A 14 -12.58 5.33 0.86
CA ARG A 14 -12.74 4.94 -0.55
C ARG A 14 -12.45 3.46 -0.73
N SER A 15 -13.02 2.88 -1.78
CA SER A 15 -12.82 1.47 -2.14
C SER A 15 -11.96 1.36 -3.38
N PHE A 16 -11.03 0.42 -3.36
CA PHE A 16 -10.12 0.17 -4.46
C PHE A 16 -10.03 -1.32 -4.76
N GLN A 17 -9.86 -1.65 -6.04
CA GLN A 17 -9.58 -3.01 -6.50
C GLN A 17 -8.23 -3.03 -7.23
N ILE A 18 -7.59 -4.19 -7.22
CA ILE A 18 -6.34 -4.39 -7.95
C ILE A 18 -6.65 -4.64 -9.43
N VAL A 19 -5.96 -3.94 -10.32
CA VAL A 19 -6.04 -4.15 -11.78
C VAL A 19 -4.84 -4.97 -12.23
N ASN A 20 -3.65 -4.62 -11.74
CA ASN A 20 -2.43 -5.33 -12.08
C ASN A 20 -1.39 -5.20 -10.95
N ALA A 21 -0.63 -6.26 -10.70
CA ALA A 21 0.57 -6.21 -9.88
C ALA A 21 1.74 -6.81 -10.66
N LYS A 22 2.85 -6.07 -10.75
CA LYS A 22 4.08 -6.52 -11.41
C LYS A 22 5.26 -6.52 -10.47
N ARG A 23 6.09 -7.56 -10.54
CA ARG A 23 7.41 -7.61 -9.92
C ARG A 23 8.46 -7.55 -11.03
N GLY A 24 9.10 -6.40 -11.18
CA GLY A 24 9.93 -6.14 -12.37
C GLY A 24 9.07 -6.19 -13.63
N SER A 25 9.42 -7.07 -14.57
CA SER A 25 8.67 -7.32 -15.81
C SER A 25 7.57 -8.38 -15.69
N LYS A 26 7.55 -9.17 -14.60
CA LYS A 26 6.62 -10.30 -14.45
C LYS A 26 5.32 -9.87 -13.76
N ASN A 27 4.18 -10.31 -14.29
CA ASN A 27 2.90 -10.18 -13.61
C ASN A 27 2.87 -11.11 -12.39
N VAL A 28 2.30 -10.63 -11.29
CA VAL A 28 2.10 -11.38 -10.07
C VAL A 28 0.60 -11.56 -9.91
N ALA A 29 0.16 -12.81 -9.82
CA ALA A 29 -1.22 -13.12 -9.46
C ALA A 29 -1.51 -12.52 -8.08
N ALA A 30 -2.54 -11.70 -8.00
CA ALA A 30 -2.99 -11.01 -6.81
C ALA A 30 -4.50 -11.21 -6.69
N ASP A 31 -4.96 -11.41 -5.46
CA ASP A 31 -6.38 -11.64 -5.23
C ASP A 31 -7.20 -10.37 -5.54
N PRO A 32 -8.35 -10.50 -6.25
CA PRO A 32 -9.20 -9.38 -6.68
C PRO A 32 -10.02 -8.75 -5.53
N GLY A 33 -9.50 -8.83 -4.30
CA GLY A 33 -10.17 -8.34 -3.10
C GLY A 33 -10.45 -6.83 -3.11
N ARG A 34 -11.37 -6.41 -2.23
CA ARG A 34 -11.71 -5.00 -2.02
C ARG A 34 -10.83 -4.39 -0.93
N TYR A 35 -10.11 -3.33 -1.28
CA TYR A 35 -9.22 -2.62 -0.36
C TYR A 35 -9.80 -1.27 0.02
N ILE A 36 -10.08 -1.08 1.31
CA ILE A 36 -10.65 0.16 1.83
C ILE A 36 -9.53 1.06 2.38
N SER A 37 -9.45 2.28 1.88
CA SER A 37 -8.44 3.26 2.29
C SER A 37 -8.94 4.69 2.08
N ALA A 38 -8.43 5.64 2.86
CA ALA A 38 -8.69 7.06 2.59
C ALA A 38 -7.92 7.57 1.35
N THR A 39 -6.76 6.96 1.06
CA THR A 39 -5.90 7.35 -0.07
C THR A 39 -5.58 6.16 -0.96
N PRO A 40 -5.43 6.37 -2.29
CA PRO A 40 -5.04 5.31 -3.22
C PRO A 40 -3.65 4.75 -2.90
N SER A 41 -2.71 5.59 -2.46
CA SER A 41 -1.39 5.14 -1.98
C SER A 41 -1.49 4.23 -0.75
N GLY A 42 -2.42 4.53 0.18
CA GLY A 42 -2.70 3.67 1.33
C GLY A 42 -3.26 2.32 0.91
N ALA A 43 -4.14 2.28 -0.09
CA ALA A 43 -4.65 1.03 -0.66
C ALA A 43 -3.52 0.21 -1.32
N ALA A 44 -2.65 0.85 -2.10
CA ALA A 44 -1.50 0.20 -2.72
C ALA A 44 -0.57 -0.47 -1.69
N LYS A 45 -0.30 0.18 -0.55
CA LYS A 45 0.51 -0.41 0.53
C LYS A 45 -0.13 -1.66 1.13
N LYS A 46 -1.45 -1.64 1.32
CA LYS A 46 -2.22 -2.80 1.80
C LYS A 46 -2.18 -3.95 0.81
N MET A 47 -2.43 -3.66 -0.48
CA MET A 47 -2.31 -4.63 -1.58
C MET A 47 -0.91 -5.26 -1.61
N ASN A 48 0.15 -4.44 -1.56
CA ASN A 48 1.53 -4.93 -1.53
C ASN A 48 1.74 -5.89 -0.37
N THR A 49 1.34 -5.50 0.84
CA THR A 49 1.51 -6.33 2.04
C THR A 49 0.81 -7.68 1.89
N THR A 50 -0.40 -7.68 1.33
CA THR A 50 -1.24 -8.86 1.11
C THR A 50 -0.59 -9.81 0.11
N ILE A 51 -0.20 -9.32 -1.08
CA ILE A 51 0.49 -10.10 -2.11
C ILE A 51 1.81 -10.69 -1.58
N CYS A 52 2.62 -9.89 -0.88
CA CYS A 52 3.90 -10.38 -0.36
C CYS A 52 3.70 -11.46 0.73
N ARG A 53 2.58 -11.43 1.47
CA ARG A 53 2.21 -12.47 2.46
C ARG A 53 1.76 -13.74 1.76
N GLU A 54 0.84 -13.64 0.80
CA GLU A 54 0.34 -14.77 0.00
C GLU A 54 1.47 -15.49 -0.74
N LYS A 55 2.38 -14.72 -1.35
CA LYS A 55 3.54 -15.26 -2.06
C LYS A 55 4.71 -15.64 -1.14
N LYS A 56 4.53 -15.55 0.19
CA LYS A 56 5.54 -15.88 1.22
C LYS A 56 6.92 -15.29 0.94
N ILE A 57 6.97 -14.06 0.39
CA ILE A 57 8.23 -13.40 0.03
C ILE A 57 8.93 -12.96 1.32
N LYS A 58 10.04 -13.61 1.65
CA LYS A 58 10.89 -13.28 2.79
C LYS A 58 11.87 -12.18 2.37
N GLY A 59 11.72 -10.96 2.90
CA GLY A 59 12.62 -9.82 2.65
C GLY A 59 12.02 -8.70 1.81
N ASN A 60 12.81 -8.16 0.87
CA ASN A 60 12.44 -6.99 0.07
C ASN A 60 11.40 -7.35 -0.99
N CYS A 61 10.21 -6.76 -0.84
CA CYS A 61 9.10 -6.98 -1.77
C CYS A 61 8.77 -5.66 -2.50
N LEU A 62 9.24 -5.58 -3.74
CA LEU A 62 9.05 -4.45 -4.64
C LEU A 62 8.02 -4.80 -5.71
N LEU A 63 6.86 -4.13 -5.66
CA LEU A 63 5.77 -4.33 -6.62
C LEU A 63 5.32 -3.02 -7.25
N ASN A 64 5.12 -3.03 -8.56
CA ASN A 64 4.39 -2.01 -9.28
C ASN A 64 2.91 -2.40 -9.29
N ILE A 65 2.09 -1.68 -8.54
CA ILE A 65 0.67 -1.98 -8.36
C ILE A 65 -0.14 -0.93 -9.09
N THR A 66 -1.00 -1.38 -9.99
CA THR A 66 -2.07 -0.59 -10.60
C THR A 66 -3.37 -0.97 -9.93
N LEU A 67 -4.06 0.03 -9.39
CA LEU A 67 -5.33 -0.12 -8.70
C LEU A 67 -6.37 0.84 -9.26
N ARG A 68 -7.63 0.43 -9.23
CA ARG A 68 -8.77 1.21 -9.69
C ARG A 68 -9.66 1.58 -8.52
N GLU A 69 -10.11 2.82 -8.47
CA GLU A 69 -11.13 3.24 -7.51
C GLU A 69 -12.50 2.64 -7.89
N THR A 70 -13.17 2.01 -6.93
CA THR A 70 -14.47 1.35 -7.10
C THR A 70 -15.51 1.85 -6.09
N THR A 71 -15.25 3.02 -5.50
CA THR A 71 -16.22 3.73 -4.66
C THR A 71 -17.49 4.01 -5.49
N SER A 72 -18.67 3.90 -4.88
CA SER A 72 -19.95 4.22 -5.53
C SER A 72 -19.92 5.65 -6.08
N GLY A 73 -20.37 5.83 -7.32
CA GLY A 73 -20.34 7.12 -8.04
C GLY A 73 -18.96 7.59 -8.49
N SER A 74 -17.88 6.81 -8.29
CA SER A 74 -16.56 7.20 -8.77
C SER A 74 -16.42 7.01 -10.29
N ARG A 75 -15.57 7.84 -10.92
CA ARG A 75 -15.22 7.73 -12.35
C ARG A 75 -14.33 6.52 -12.68
N GLY A 76 -14.06 5.63 -11.71
CA GLY A 76 -13.24 4.45 -11.93
C GLY A 76 -11.79 4.75 -12.29
N LYS A 77 -11.20 5.82 -11.70
CA LYS A 77 -9.82 6.24 -12.00
C LYS A 77 -8.80 5.17 -11.60
N GLU A 78 -7.80 4.99 -12.43
CA GLU A 78 -6.68 4.09 -12.17
C GLU A 78 -5.45 4.84 -11.66
N TYR A 79 -4.76 4.23 -10.70
CA TYR A 79 -3.57 4.75 -10.07
C TYR A 79 -2.48 3.68 -10.08
N SER A 80 -1.25 4.05 -10.46
CA SER A 80 -0.09 3.15 -10.44
C SER A 80 0.94 3.62 -9.42
N TYR A 81 1.40 2.70 -8.58
CA TYR A 81 2.39 2.96 -7.55
C TYR A 81 3.50 1.92 -7.57
N ARG A 82 4.74 2.39 -7.44
CA ARG A 82 5.87 1.54 -7.08
C ARG A 82 5.92 1.44 -5.56
N THR A 83 5.63 0.26 -5.05
CA THR A 83 5.59 -0.05 -3.62
C THR A 83 6.79 -0.90 -3.22
N HIS A 84 7.36 -0.61 -2.06
CA HIS A 84 8.51 -1.31 -1.51
C HIS A 84 8.25 -1.64 -0.05
N ARG A 85 8.14 -2.94 0.26
CA ARG A 85 8.07 -3.44 1.63
C ARG A 85 9.45 -3.95 2.03
N VAL A 86 9.97 -3.42 3.13
CA VAL A 86 11.30 -3.72 3.69
C VAL A 86 11.13 -4.14 5.14
N ARG A 87 11.92 -5.11 5.59
CA ARG A 87 11.99 -5.50 7.00
C ARG A 87 12.73 -4.44 7.78
N ILE A 88 12.17 -4.02 8.90
CA ILE A 88 12.79 -3.03 9.78
C ILE A 88 13.82 -3.79 10.65
N PRO A 89 15.07 -3.30 10.74
CA PRO A 89 16.06 -3.79 11.70
C PRO A 89 15.50 -3.75 13.13
N ILE A 90 16.01 -4.58 14.03
CA ILE A 90 15.44 -4.69 15.39
C ILE A 90 15.67 -3.39 16.18
N GLU A 91 16.79 -2.73 15.91
CA GLU A 91 17.27 -1.51 16.55
C GLU A 91 16.36 -0.30 16.25
N ASP A 92 15.81 -0.23 15.03
CA ASP A 92 14.93 0.86 14.59
C ASP A 92 13.45 0.63 14.96
N ARG A 93 13.14 -0.46 15.67
CA ARG A 93 11.75 -0.72 16.07
C ARG A 93 11.36 0.21 17.21
N PRO A 94 10.20 0.87 17.13
CA PRO A 94 9.72 1.68 18.24
C PRO A 94 9.38 0.77 19.43
N THR A 95 10.19 0.82 20.48
CA THR A 95 10.07 0.00 21.69
C THR A 95 8.79 0.29 22.49
N ASP A 96 8.27 1.51 22.37
CA ASP A 96 7.16 2.02 23.20
C ASP A 96 5.77 1.59 22.69
N LEU A 97 5.69 0.79 21.63
CA LEU A 97 4.43 0.29 21.08
C LEU A 97 4.23 -1.18 21.44
N ALA A 98 3.08 -1.51 22.03
CA ALA A 98 2.64 -2.90 22.28
C ALA A 98 2.62 -3.77 21.02
N PHE A 99 2.68 -3.16 19.82
CA PHE A 99 2.85 -3.83 18.55
C PHE A 99 3.96 -3.15 17.74
N THR A 100 5.18 -3.71 17.76
CA THR A 100 6.27 -3.25 16.90
C THR A 100 6.05 -3.75 15.48
N PRO A 101 5.82 -2.88 14.48
CA PRO A 101 5.70 -3.34 13.10
C PRO A 101 7.04 -3.91 12.62
N GLU A 102 7.04 -5.14 12.11
CA GLU A 102 8.25 -5.77 11.57
C GLU A 102 8.64 -5.21 10.19
N PHE A 103 7.69 -4.63 9.46
CA PHE A 103 7.88 -4.18 8.08
C PHE A 103 7.41 -2.75 7.89
N THR A 104 8.18 -1.98 7.12
CA THR A 104 7.77 -0.68 6.60
C THR A 104 7.42 -0.80 5.12
N THR A 105 6.40 -0.05 4.67
CA THR A 105 6.01 -0.01 3.25
C THR A 105 6.03 1.42 2.72
N LYS A 106 6.94 1.65 1.76
CA LYS A 106 7.07 2.91 1.01
C LYS A 106 6.30 2.80 -0.30
N ALA A 107 5.70 3.90 -0.75
CA ALA A 107 4.96 3.96 -2.01
C ALA A 107 5.35 5.24 -2.77
N LYS A 108 5.75 5.10 -4.03
CA LYS A 108 6.05 6.20 -4.94
C LYS A 108 5.08 6.15 -6.11
N SER A 109 4.42 7.26 -6.42
CA SER A 109 3.52 7.33 -7.57
C SER A 109 4.30 7.12 -8.85
N LEU A 110 3.82 6.23 -9.71
CA LEU A 110 4.25 6.17 -11.10
C LEU A 110 3.37 7.18 -11.84
N ARG A 111 3.94 8.29 -12.30
CA ARG A 111 3.22 9.14 -13.26
C ARG A 111 2.93 8.24 -14.47
N LYS A 112 1.70 8.26 -15.01
CA LYS A 112 1.50 7.76 -16.37
C LYS A 112 2.47 8.56 -17.24
N LYS A 113 3.45 7.89 -17.86
CA LYS A 113 4.04 8.46 -19.07
C LYS A 113 2.86 8.60 -20.04
N ALA A 114 2.54 9.85 -20.37
CA ALA A 114 1.60 10.18 -21.42
C ALA A 114 2.10 9.57 -22.73
#